data_AF-E1Y8V9-F1
#
_entry.id   AF-E1Y8V9-F1
#
_cell.length_a   1.000
_cell.length_b   1.000
_cell.length_c   1.000
_cell.angle_alpha   90.00
_cell.angle_beta   90.00
_cell.angle_gamma   90.00
#
_symmetry.space_group_name_H-M   'P 1'
#
loop_
_entity.id
_entity.type
_entity.pdbx_description
1 polymer ?
#
loop_
_entity_poly.entity_id
_entity_poly.type
_entity_poly.pdbx_seq_one_letter_code
_entity_poly.pdbx_strand_id
1 'polypeptide(L)'
;MNCKKVCIIISLITFVISFSCINSNAMLAPEGVESITGIVTEINSNDMSIKIGPQFYYFQDASVMKTMLETINLSINIKALVFYKKIKDKNLIIHIKTKNIKRIKSGR
;
A
#
# COMPACT_ATOMS: atom_id res chain seq x y z
N MET A 1 37.32 -3.84 48.47
CA MET A 1 36.14 -3.06 48.04
C MET A 1 36.08 -2.90 46.51
N ASN A 2 36.03 -4.00 45.72
CA ASN A 2 36.09 -3.91 44.25
C ASN A 2 34.95 -4.62 43.49
N CYS A 3 33.98 -5.25 44.17
CA CYS A 3 32.88 -5.93 43.47
C CYS A 3 31.68 -5.02 43.11
N LYS A 4 31.54 -3.84 43.73
CA LYS A 4 30.38 -2.96 43.49
C LYS A 4 30.45 -2.15 42.19
N LYS A 5 31.64 -1.92 41.64
CA LYS A 5 31.81 -1.11 40.40
C LYS A 5 31.57 -1.90 39.12
N VAL A 6 31.71 -3.22 39.14
CA VAL A 6 31.57 -4.08 37.96
C VAL A 6 30.10 -4.29 37.59
N CYS A 7 29.21 -4.45 38.58
CA CYS A 7 27.77 -4.65 38.32
C CYS A 7 27.09 -3.45 37.64
N ILE A 8 27.55 -2.22 37.93
CA ILE A 8 26.94 -1.01 37.36
C ILE A 8 27.23 -0.90 35.86
N ILE A 9 28.42 -1.30 35.42
CA ILE A 9 28.83 -1.23 34.01
C ILE A 9 28.04 -2.23 33.16
N ILE A 10 27.76 -3.43 33.69
CA ILE A 10 27.02 -4.48 32.97
C ILE A 10 25.53 -4.09 32.81
N SER A 11 24.95 -3.38 33.77
CA SER A 11 23.55 -2.92 33.70
C SER A 11 23.33 -1.76 32.71
N LEU A 12 24.35 -0.95 32.43
CA LEU A 12 24.23 0.15 31.48
C LEU A 12 24.25 -0.34 30.02
N ILE A 13 25.00 -1.40 29.73
CA ILE A 13 25.15 -1.96 28.38
C ILE A 13 23.86 -2.65 27.90
N THR A 14 23.12 -3.28 28.80
CA THR A 14 21.84 -3.96 28.48
C THR A 14 20.69 -2.98 28.19
N PHE A 15 20.74 -1.76 28.73
CA PHE A 15 19.75 -0.73 28.43
C PHE A 15 19.94 -0.10 27.05
N VAL A 16 21.19 0.07 26.60
CA VAL A 16 21.50 0.70 25.29
C VAL A 16 21.13 -0.20 24.11
N ILE A 17 21.28 -1.53 24.25
CA ILE A 17 20.93 -2.49 23.17
C ILE A 17 19.40 -2.58 23.00
N SER A 18 18.63 -2.28 24.03
CA SER A 18 17.16 -2.31 23.98
C SER A 18 16.55 -1.14 23.18
N PHE A 19 17.29 -0.04 22.96
CA PHE A 19 16.80 1.11 22.21
C PHE A 19 17.11 1.04 20.69
N SER A 20 17.97 0.12 20.24
CA SER A 20 18.26 -0.06 18.82
C SER A 20 17.24 -0.95 18.10
N CYS A 21 16.29 -1.53 18.82
CA CYS A 21 15.25 -2.41 18.26
C CYS A 21 13.84 -1.77 18.32
N ILE A 22 13.74 -0.44 18.39
CA ILE A 22 12.48 0.22 18.05
C ILE A 22 12.31 0.06 16.53
N ASN A 23 11.64 -1.04 16.20
CA ASN A 23 11.07 -1.42 14.93
C ASN A 23 10.45 -0.22 14.22
N SER A 24 11.27 0.51 13.48
CA SER A 24 10.80 1.18 12.28
C SER A 24 10.79 0.12 11.19
N ASN A 25 9.81 -0.80 11.28
CA ASN A 25 9.32 -1.52 10.11
C ASN A 25 8.54 -0.52 9.23
N ALA A 26 9.20 0.56 8.85
CA ALA A 26 8.86 1.26 7.63
C ALA A 26 9.36 0.32 6.53
N MET A 27 8.51 -0.64 6.14
CA MET A 27 8.73 -1.41 4.94
C MET A 27 8.75 -0.39 3.81
N LEU A 28 9.96 0.04 3.43
CA LEU A 28 10.19 0.92 2.29
C LEU A 28 9.44 0.28 1.13
N ALA A 29 8.55 1.05 0.50
CA ALA A 29 7.88 0.59 -0.69
C ALA A 29 8.97 0.08 -1.66
N PRO A 30 8.76 -1.05 -2.35
CA PRO A 30 9.77 -1.59 -3.26
C PRO A 30 10.25 -0.49 -4.19
N GLU A 31 11.56 -0.39 -4.41
CA GLU A 31 12.14 0.70 -5.20
C GLU A 31 11.39 0.88 -6.56
N GLY A 32 10.97 2.11 -6.83
CA GLY A 32 10.22 2.47 -8.03
C GLY A 32 8.72 2.19 -8.00
N VAL A 33 8.13 1.88 -6.84
CA VAL A 33 6.67 1.84 -6.66
C VAL A 33 6.17 3.20 -6.20
N GLU A 34 5.29 3.80 -6.98
CA GLU A 34 4.59 5.04 -6.69
C GLU A 34 3.16 4.75 -6.23
N SER A 35 2.51 5.74 -5.61
CA SER A 35 1.10 5.62 -5.25
C SER A 35 0.33 6.90 -5.55
N ILE A 36 -0.91 6.73 -6.00
CA ILE A 36 -1.84 7.83 -6.23
C ILE A 36 -3.18 7.53 -5.57
N THR A 37 -3.80 8.55 -5.00
CA THR A 37 -5.18 8.48 -4.53
C THR A 37 -6.07 9.34 -5.42
N GLY A 38 -7.17 8.78 -5.91
CA GLY A 38 -8.14 9.55 -6.69
C GLY A 38 -9.44 8.81 -6.90
N ILE A 39 -10.33 9.41 -7.69
CA ILE A 39 -11.62 8.82 -8.07
C ILE A 39 -11.42 8.09 -9.40
N VAL A 40 -11.89 6.84 -9.46
CA VAL A 40 -11.93 6.07 -10.70
C VAL A 40 -13.02 6.66 -11.59
N THR A 41 -12.64 7.25 -12.71
CA THR A 41 -13.57 7.88 -13.66
C THR A 41 -13.92 6.96 -14.83
N GLU A 42 -13.07 5.99 -15.13
CA GLU A 42 -13.25 5.06 -16.24
C GLU A 42 -12.59 3.72 -15.91
N ILE A 43 -13.21 2.62 -16.36
CA ILE A 43 -12.67 1.26 -16.30
C ILE A 43 -12.86 0.67 -17.69
N ASN A 44 -11.75 0.37 -18.38
CA ASN A 44 -11.77 -0.18 -19.73
C ASN A 44 -11.26 -1.63 -19.68
N SER A 45 -12.15 -2.57 -20.04
CA SER A 45 -11.84 -4.01 -20.01
C SER A 45 -11.07 -4.48 -21.23
N ASN A 46 -11.08 -3.71 -22.33
CA ASN A 46 -10.41 -4.09 -23.57
C ASN A 46 -8.90 -3.87 -23.49
N ASP A 47 -8.48 -2.74 -22.91
CA ASP A 47 -7.07 -2.39 -22.71
C ASP A 47 -6.59 -2.67 -21.28
N MET A 48 -7.47 -3.25 -20.45
CA MET A 48 -7.24 -3.59 -19.05
C MET A 48 -6.72 -2.39 -18.24
N SER A 49 -7.42 -1.26 -18.33
CA SER A 49 -7.01 -0.02 -17.68
C SER A 49 -8.10 0.59 -16.80
N ILE A 50 -7.66 1.42 -15.86
CA ILE A 50 -8.51 2.35 -15.12
C ILE A 50 -7.98 3.76 -15.28
N LYS A 51 -8.88 4.73 -15.26
CA LYS A 51 -8.54 6.15 -15.29
C LYS A 51 -8.75 6.77 -13.93
N ILE A 52 -7.71 7.45 -13.44
CA ILE A 52 -7.76 8.23 -12.20
C ILE A 52 -7.22 9.63 -12.52
N GLY A 53 -8.09 10.63 -12.41
CA GLY A 53 -7.77 11.98 -12.88
C GLY A 53 -7.45 11.99 -14.38
N PRO A 54 -6.33 12.60 -14.82
CA PRO A 54 -5.96 12.65 -16.23
C PRO A 54 -5.18 11.43 -16.73
N GLN A 55 -4.83 10.47 -15.86
CA GLN A 55 -3.91 9.39 -16.19
C GLN A 55 -4.58 8.00 -16.22
N PHE A 56 -4.04 7.13 -17.06
CA PHE A 56 -4.41 5.72 -17.15
C PHE A 56 -3.43 4.84 -16.38
N TYR A 57 -3.98 3.79 -15.77
CA TYR A 57 -3.26 2.79 -14.99
C TYR A 57 -3.68 1.41 -15.50
N TYR A 58 -2.72 0.53 -15.75
CA TYR A 58 -2.94 -0.72 -16.48
C TYR A 58 -2.76 -1.93 -15.58
N PHE A 59 -3.67 -2.89 -15.64
CA PHE A 59 -3.48 -4.19 -15.03
C PHE A 59 -2.46 -5.01 -15.82
N GLN A 60 -1.82 -5.95 -15.13
CA GLN A 60 -0.86 -6.86 -15.75
C GLN A 60 -1.52 -7.80 -16.76
N ASP A 61 -2.72 -8.30 -16.42
CA ASP A 61 -3.52 -9.19 -17.25
C ASP A 61 -5.01 -9.12 -16.86
N ALA A 62 -5.86 -9.78 -17.66
CA ALA A 62 -7.30 -9.78 -17.50
C ALA A 62 -7.77 -10.54 -16.24
N SER A 63 -7.00 -11.54 -15.77
CA SER A 63 -7.32 -12.30 -14.57
C SER A 63 -7.11 -11.46 -13.32
N VAL A 64 -6.01 -10.70 -13.27
CA VAL A 64 -5.73 -9.73 -12.20
C VAL A 64 -6.81 -8.66 -12.18
N MET A 65 -7.18 -8.12 -13.35
CA MET A 65 -8.25 -7.13 -13.46
C MET A 65 -9.58 -7.69 -12.89
N LYS A 66 -10.01 -8.86 -13.37
CA LYS A 66 -11.25 -9.50 -12.90
C LYS A 66 -11.24 -9.74 -11.39
N THR A 67 -10.14 -10.29 -10.88
CA THR A 67 -9.96 -10.54 -9.44
C THR A 67 -10.08 -9.25 -8.63
N MET A 68 -9.46 -8.15 -9.09
CA MET A 68 -9.50 -6.86 -8.41
C MET A 68 -10.90 -6.22 -8.47
N LEU A 69 -11.59 -6.31 -9.61
CA LEU A 69 -12.96 -5.82 -9.77
C LEU A 69 -13.92 -6.55 -8.81
N GLU A 70 -13.81 -7.87 -8.70
CA GLU A 70 -14.68 -8.70 -7.85
C GLU A 70 -14.32 -8.59 -6.37
N THR A 71 -13.03 -8.71 -6.01
CA THR A 71 -12.58 -8.77 -4.61
C THR A 71 -12.67 -7.42 -3.92
N ILE A 72 -12.33 -6.34 -4.63
CA ILE A 72 -12.22 -4.99 -4.07
C ILE A 72 -13.47 -4.16 -4.39
N ASN A 73 -14.42 -4.75 -5.12
CA ASN A 73 -15.63 -4.09 -5.63
C ASN A 73 -15.28 -2.77 -6.31
N LEU A 74 -14.26 -2.80 -7.16
CA LEU A 74 -13.77 -1.62 -7.85
C LEU A 74 -14.76 -1.24 -8.95
N SER A 75 -15.33 -0.05 -8.84
CA SER A 75 -16.27 0.50 -9.82
C SER A 75 -15.97 1.97 -10.11
N ILE A 76 -16.60 2.51 -11.15
CA ILE A 76 -16.59 3.94 -11.45
C ILE A 76 -17.13 4.72 -10.23
N ASN A 77 -16.63 5.93 -10.03
CA ASN A 77 -16.94 6.87 -8.94
C ASN A 77 -16.51 6.41 -7.54
N ILE A 78 -15.66 5.40 -7.42
CA ILE A 78 -15.06 5.00 -6.14
C ILE A 78 -13.70 5.69 -5.95
N LYS A 79 -13.45 6.12 -4.71
CA LYS A 79 -12.12 6.58 -4.30
C LYS A 79 -11.18 5.39 -4.09
N ALA A 80 -10.13 5.34 -4.87
CA ALA A 80 -9.10 4.29 -4.85
C ALA A 80 -7.72 4.88 -4.56
N LEU A 81 -6.93 4.12 -3.82
CA LEU A 81 -5.48 4.27 -3.66
C LEU A 81 -4.82 3.20 -4.51
N VAL A 82 -4.13 3.61 -5.57
CA VAL A 82 -3.44 2.73 -6.52
C VAL A 82 -1.95 2.81 -6.27
N PHE A 83 -1.33 1.64 -6.11
CA PHE A 83 0.11 1.46 -6.09
C PHE A 83 0.52 0.94 -7.47
N TYR A 84 1.45 1.64 -8.12
CA TYR A 84 1.85 1.34 -9.49
C TYR A 84 3.36 1.48 -9.66
N LYS A 85 3.89 0.84 -10.70
CA LYS A 85 5.26 1.03 -11.16
C LYS A 85 5.25 1.53 -12.58
N LYS A 86 6.04 2.56 -12.85
CA LYS A 86 6.21 3.07 -14.21
C LYS A 86 7.16 2.15 -14.97
N ILE A 87 6.67 1.55 -16.06
CA ILE A 87 7.46 0.69 -16.94
C ILE A 87 7.33 1.25 -18.36
N LYS A 88 8.43 1.82 -18.87
CA LYS A 88 8.42 2.64 -20.11
C LYS A 88 7.37 3.76 -19.97
N ASP A 89 6.39 3.80 -20.87
CA ASP A 89 5.33 4.81 -20.91
C ASP A 89 4.04 4.38 -20.22
N LYS A 90 4.04 3.24 -19.51
CA LYS A 90 2.84 2.70 -18.84
C LYS A 90 2.96 2.73 -17.32
N ASN A 91 1.85 3.07 -16.66
CA ASN A 91 1.69 2.96 -15.22
C ASN A 91 1.08 1.60 -14.89
N LEU A 92 1.90 0.62 -14.53
CA LEU A 92 1.45 -0.75 -14.30
C LEU A 92 1.02 -0.93 -12.83
N ILE A 93 -0.22 -1.35 -12.64
CA ILE A 93 -0.85 -1.52 -11.34
C ILE A 93 -0.24 -2.73 -10.63
N ILE A 94 0.26 -2.51 -9.42
CA ILE A 94 0.72 -3.56 -8.52
C ILE A 94 -0.37 -3.92 -7.53
N HIS A 95 -1.04 -2.90 -6.98
CA HIS A 95 -2.06 -3.09 -5.97
C HIS A 95 -3.05 -1.92 -5.94
N ILE A 96 -4.30 -2.20 -5.56
CA ILE A 96 -5.35 -1.20 -5.40
C ILE A 96 -6.00 -1.39 -4.03
N LYS A 97 -6.27 -0.29 -3.33
CA LYS A 97 -7.11 -0.26 -2.13
C LYS A 97 -8.25 0.71 -2.34
N THR A 98 -9.49 0.27 -2.16
CA THR A 98 -10.65 1.17 -2.10
C THR A 98 -10.97 1.46 -0.64
N LYS A 99 -11.36 2.71 -0.33
CA LYS A 99 -12.04 2.95 0.96
C LYS A 99 -13.44 2.40 0.80
N ASN A 100 -13.67 1.21 1.35
CA ASN A 100 -14.98 0.60 1.43
C ASN A 100 -15.91 1.57 2.19
N ILE A 101 -16.74 2.32 1.46
CA ILE A 101 -17.90 2.98 2.07
C ILE A 101 -18.78 1.80 2.45
N LYS A 102 -18.72 1.37 3.72
CA LYS A 102 -19.65 0.37 4.25
C LYS A 102 -21.04 0.81 3.80
N ARG A 103 -21.68 0.04 2.92
CA ARG A 103 -23.09 0.20 2.58
C ARG A 103 -23.84 0.21 3.91
N ILE A 104 -24.25 1.39 4.35
CA ILE A 104 -25.24 1.50 5.42
C ILE A 104 -26.48 0.90 4.78
N LYS A 105 -26.81 -0.34 5.16
CA LYS A 105 -28.12 -0.90 4.84
C LYS A 105 -29.13 -0.03 5.60
N SER A 106 -29.71 0.94 4.90
CA SER A 106 -30.91 1.62 5.35
C SER A 106 -32.03 0.59 5.30
N GLY A 107 -32.26 -0.08 6.43
CA GLY A 107 -33.45 -0.90 6.62
C GLY A 107 -34.66 0.02 6.70
N ARG A 108 -35.59 -0.16 5.77
CA ARG A 108 -36.99 0.21 5.98
C ARG A 108 -37.66 -0.88 6.80
#